data_AF-A0A3N9TMG5-F1
#
_entry.id   AF-A0A3N9TMG5-F1
#
_cell.length_a   1.000
_cell.length_b   1.000
_cell.length_c   1.000
_cell.angle_alpha   90.00
_cell.angle_beta   90.00
_cell.angle_gamma   90.00
#
_symmetry.space_group_name_H-M   'P 1'
#
loop_
_entity.id
_entity.type
_entity.pdbx_description
1 polymer ?
#
loop_
_entity_poly.entity_id
_entity_poly.type
_entity_poly.pdbx_seq_one_letter_code
_entity_poly.pdbx_strand_id
1 'polypeptide(L)'
;FTNKFVSFRITGHKADSETGDAAQGDAKLSGGNYGLYADAAATVLLDEAVIDAKGNFTFKTLPLEGSSKTVYVKETVAPEGYNLDKTIYPAVVTQTDNTTEVITQNKTYTDNVMKGSFDFIKFANKPLLQSQMDTLKDGQKLPLVGAEFTLTHKATGKIVTVVKTDIQGYGKVNNLAYGKYTLTETNAPWGYKPIAPFDIEITAQGQHFNYIIEDKVIEAKVKIVKLDATTGKTVPLAGTEYQILDSEKNVVKFHVNYPADQDMDTFTSTADGT
;
A
#
# COMPACT_ATOMS: atom_id res chain seq x y z
N PHE A 1 -39.19 -51.78 -17.73
CA PHE A 1 -38.75 -50.59 -16.95
C PHE A 1 -37.24 -50.54 -16.99
N THR A 2 -36.67 -49.50 -17.58
CA THR A 2 -35.22 -49.26 -17.53
C THR A 2 -34.93 -48.54 -16.22
N ASN A 3 -34.22 -49.19 -15.30
CA ASN A 3 -33.77 -48.54 -14.08
C ASN A 3 -32.77 -47.44 -14.47
N LYS A 4 -33.15 -46.17 -14.33
CA LYS A 4 -32.25 -45.05 -14.57
C LYS A 4 -31.51 -44.76 -13.28
N PHE A 5 -30.18 -44.85 -13.32
CA PHE A 5 -29.35 -44.50 -12.17
C PHE A 5 -29.50 -43.01 -11.85
N VAL A 6 -29.82 -42.69 -10.60
CA VAL A 6 -29.79 -41.31 -10.11
C VAL A 6 -28.34 -40.93 -9.83
N SER A 7 -27.94 -39.78 -10.36
CA SER A 7 -26.63 -39.21 -10.16
C SER A 7 -26.73 -37.89 -9.41
N PHE A 8 -25.60 -37.36 -9.00
CA PHE A 8 -25.49 -36.05 -8.41
C PHE A 8 -24.34 -35.25 -9.00
N ARG A 9 -24.43 -33.94 -8.85
CA ARG A 9 -23.40 -33.00 -9.24
C ARG A 9 -23.27 -31.93 -8.17
N ILE A 10 -22.06 -31.68 -7.72
CA ILE A 10 -21.76 -30.57 -6.81
C ILE A 10 -21.15 -29.44 -7.65
N THR A 11 -21.71 -28.25 -7.49
CA THR A 11 -21.18 -27.00 -8.04
C THR A 11 -20.88 -26.04 -6.89
N GLY A 12 -19.97 -25.11 -7.15
CA GLY A 12 -19.72 -24.04 -6.19
C GLY A 12 -19.37 -22.74 -6.87
N HIS A 13 -19.52 -21.68 -6.09
CA HIS A 13 -19.15 -20.32 -6.46
C HIS A 13 -18.18 -19.75 -5.43
N LYS A 14 -17.08 -19.18 -5.89
CA LYS A 14 -16.05 -18.56 -5.06
C LYS A 14 -16.30 -17.06 -4.99
N ALA A 15 -16.29 -16.54 -3.77
CA ALA A 15 -16.44 -15.11 -3.49
C ALA A 15 -15.39 -14.62 -2.49
N ASP A 16 -15.20 -13.31 -2.47
CA ASP A 16 -14.54 -12.56 -1.41
C ASP A 16 -15.48 -12.46 -0.20
N SER A 17 -14.97 -12.66 1.00
CA SER A 17 -15.76 -12.62 2.24
C SER A 17 -16.32 -11.24 2.58
N GLU A 18 -15.71 -10.16 2.07
CA GLU A 18 -16.12 -8.77 2.35
C GLU A 18 -16.81 -8.14 1.14
N THR A 19 -16.35 -8.45 -0.07
CA THR A 19 -16.81 -7.79 -1.32
C THR A 19 -17.59 -8.69 -2.27
N GLY A 20 -17.86 -9.94 -1.90
CA GLY A 20 -18.65 -10.87 -2.72
C GLY A 20 -17.94 -11.21 -4.04
N ASP A 21 -18.59 -10.95 -5.17
CA ASP A 21 -18.06 -11.32 -6.50
C ASP A 21 -16.95 -10.41 -7.01
N ALA A 22 -16.61 -9.35 -6.26
CA ALA A 22 -15.52 -8.45 -6.59
C ALA A 22 -14.25 -8.84 -5.81
N ALA A 23 -13.13 -9.04 -6.51
CA ALA A 23 -11.83 -9.20 -5.86
C ALA A 23 -11.30 -7.85 -5.34
N GLN A 24 -10.44 -7.90 -4.32
CA GLN A 24 -9.77 -6.73 -3.74
C GLN A 24 -8.32 -6.61 -4.23
N GLY A 25 -7.85 -5.38 -4.44
CA GLY A 25 -6.47 -5.13 -4.90
C GLY A 25 -6.17 -5.81 -6.23
N ASP A 26 -5.06 -6.54 -6.27
CA ASP A 26 -4.64 -7.36 -7.42
C ASP A 26 -5.07 -8.84 -7.30
N ALA A 27 -5.85 -9.19 -6.27
CA ALA A 27 -6.29 -10.57 -6.06
C ALA A 27 -7.24 -11.04 -7.16
N LYS A 28 -7.38 -12.37 -7.29
CA LYS A 28 -8.25 -13.02 -8.28
C LYS A 28 -9.15 -14.03 -7.57
N LEU A 29 -10.40 -14.14 -8.00
CA LEU A 29 -11.32 -15.19 -7.51
C LEU A 29 -11.23 -16.49 -8.34
N SER A 30 -10.37 -16.53 -9.35
CA SER A 30 -10.19 -17.66 -10.27
C SER A 30 -8.85 -18.36 -10.08
N GLY A 31 -8.71 -19.56 -10.65
CA GLY A 31 -7.44 -20.31 -10.67
C GLY A 31 -7.11 -21.09 -9.41
N GLY A 32 -7.87 -20.92 -8.31
CA GLY A 32 -7.86 -21.83 -7.18
C GLY A 32 -8.49 -23.20 -7.52
N ASN A 33 -8.38 -24.15 -6.60
CA ASN A 33 -8.83 -25.53 -6.79
C ASN A 33 -9.60 -26.03 -5.57
N TYR A 34 -10.66 -26.79 -5.82
CA TYR A 34 -11.39 -27.55 -4.81
C TYR A 34 -11.29 -29.04 -5.09
N GLY A 35 -11.21 -29.83 -4.02
CA GLY A 35 -11.37 -31.28 -4.05
C GLY A 35 -12.73 -31.71 -3.51
N LEU A 36 -13.32 -32.74 -4.13
CA LEU A 36 -14.48 -33.46 -3.65
C LEU A 36 -14.04 -34.81 -3.08
N TYR A 37 -14.45 -35.13 -1.86
CA TYR A 37 -13.96 -36.29 -1.10
C TYR A 37 -15.11 -37.17 -0.62
N ALA A 38 -14.84 -38.47 -0.49
CA ALA A 38 -15.81 -39.46 -0.02
C ALA A 38 -15.92 -39.51 1.51
N ASP A 39 -14.91 -39.05 2.24
CA ASP A 39 -14.78 -39.17 3.68
C ASP A 39 -14.57 -37.81 4.37
N ALA A 40 -14.98 -37.72 5.63
CA ALA A 40 -14.91 -36.48 6.42
C ALA A 40 -13.48 -35.99 6.68
N ALA A 41 -12.48 -36.88 6.60
CA ALA A 41 -11.08 -36.51 6.76
C ALA A 41 -10.46 -35.96 5.46
N ALA A 42 -11.22 -35.94 4.36
CA ALA A 42 -10.76 -35.53 3.03
C ALA A 42 -9.50 -36.30 2.58
N THR A 43 -9.53 -37.63 2.71
CA THR A 43 -8.42 -38.53 2.35
C THR A 43 -8.67 -39.32 1.08
N VAL A 44 -9.93 -39.55 0.72
CA VAL A 44 -10.36 -40.29 -0.46
C VAL A 44 -10.94 -39.31 -1.47
N LEU A 45 -10.08 -38.87 -2.40
CA LEU A 45 -10.44 -37.92 -3.46
C LEU A 45 -11.35 -38.59 -4.51
N LEU A 46 -12.48 -37.96 -4.81
CA LEU A 46 -13.42 -38.36 -5.85
C LEU A 46 -13.19 -37.56 -7.14
N ASP A 47 -12.97 -36.25 -7.02
CA ASP A 47 -12.74 -35.36 -8.15
C ASP A 47 -12.11 -34.03 -7.71
N GLU A 48 -11.55 -33.28 -8.67
CA GLU A 48 -11.05 -31.91 -8.46
C GLU A 48 -11.66 -30.96 -9.49
N ALA A 49 -11.87 -29.71 -9.10
CA ALA A 49 -12.41 -28.68 -9.96
C ALA A 49 -11.70 -27.35 -9.75
N VAL A 50 -11.21 -26.79 -10.86
CA VAL A 50 -10.57 -25.46 -10.90
C VAL A 50 -11.64 -24.39 -11.00
N ILE A 51 -11.45 -23.29 -10.26
CA ILE A 51 -12.34 -22.14 -10.28
C ILE A 51 -12.13 -21.36 -11.58
N ASP A 52 -13.21 -21.21 -12.35
CA ASP A 52 -13.20 -20.52 -13.63
C ASP A 52 -13.08 -18.99 -13.50
N ALA A 53 -12.98 -18.30 -14.63
CA ALA A 53 -12.86 -16.84 -14.67
C ALA A 53 -14.08 -16.08 -14.11
N LYS A 54 -15.22 -16.76 -13.89
CA LYS A 54 -16.44 -16.21 -13.30
C LYS A 54 -16.57 -16.58 -11.81
N GLY A 55 -15.57 -17.23 -11.22
CA GLY A 55 -15.61 -17.71 -9.84
C GLY A 55 -16.34 -19.04 -9.65
N ASN A 56 -16.79 -19.71 -10.71
CA ASN A 56 -17.56 -20.95 -10.58
C ASN A 56 -16.67 -22.18 -10.75
N PHE A 57 -17.05 -23.28 -10.09
CA PHE A 57 -16.47 -24.58 -10.34
C PHE A 57 -17.56 -25.66 -10.34
N THR A 58 -17.30 -26.75 -11.04
CA THR A 58 -18.24 -27.88 -11.17
C THR A 58 -17.45 -29.17 -11.15
N PHE A 59 -17.76 -30.04 -10.20
CA PHE A 59 -17.24 -31.41 -10.20
C PHE A 59 -17.99 -32.26 -11.23
N LYS A 60 -17.40 -33.40 -11.60
CA LYS A 60 -18.02 -34.43 -12.43
C LYS A 60 -19.34 -34.91 -11.81
N THR A 61 -20.25 -35.31 -12.68
CA THR A 61 -21.48 -36.01 -12.27
C THR A 61 -21.11 -37.41 -11.78
N LEU A 62 -21.50 -37.75 -10.55
CA LEU A 62 -21.18 -39.02 -9.90
C LEU A 62 -22.47 -39.79 -9.54
N PRO A 63 -22.43 -41.14 -9.46
CA PRO A 63 -23.59 -41.92 -9.07
C PRO A 63 -23.93 -41.70 -7.59
N LEU A 64 -25.24 -41.58 -7.27
CA LEU A 64 -25.72 -41.36 -5.90
C LEU A 64 -25.55 -42.59 -4.99
N GLU A 65 -25.72 -43.80 -5.54
CA GLU A 65 -25.56 -45.07 -4.81
C GLU A 65 -26.42 -45.17 -3.54
N GLY A 66 -27.74 -45.05 -3.70
CA GLY A 66 -28.70 -45.11 -2.60
C GLY A 66 -29.70 -43.96 -2.69
N SER A 67 -30.45 -43.71 -1.61
CA SER A 67 -31.37 -42.56 -1.52
C SER A 67 -30.67 -41.29 -1.02
N SER A 68 -29.48 -41.41 -0.41
CA SER A 68 -28.70 -40.29 0.08
C SER A 68 -27.21 -40.63 0.16
N LYS A 69 -26.36 -39.63 -0.07
CA LYS A 69 -24.90 -39.72 0.05
C LYS A 69 -24.34 -38.43 0.63
N THR A 70 -23.37 -38.54 1.54
CA THR A 70 -22.61 -37.39 2.02
C THR A 70 -21.25 -37.38 1.33
N VAL A 71 -20.88 -36.24 0.77
CA VAL A 71 -19.55 -35.96 0.21
C VAL A 71 -18.99 -34.70 0.86
N TYR A 72 -17.70 -34.46 0.72
CA TYR A 72 -17.01 -33.37 1.41
C TYR A 72 -16.25 -32.51 0.42
N VAL A 73 -16.44 -31.19 0.47
CA VAL A 73 -15.75 -30.22 -0.38
C VAL A 73 -14.69 -29.51 0.44
N LYS A 74 -13.47 -29.43 -0.08
CA LYS A 74 -12.34 -28.76 0.59
C LYS A 74 -11.55 -27.95 -0.44
N GLU A 75 -11.19 -26.73 -0.09
CA GLU A 75 -10.25 -25.95 -0.90
C GLU A 75 -8.84 -26.54 -0.79
N THR A 76 -8.20 -26.79 -1.93
CA THR A 76 -6.86 -27.38 -1.99
C THR A 76 -5.81 -26.37 -2.40
N VAL A 77 -6.20 -25.38 -3.21
CA VAL A 77 -5.36 -24.25 -3.64
C VAL A 77 -6.22 -22.99 -3.61
N ALA A 78 -5.84 -22.02 -2.79
CA ALA A 78 -6.50 -20.72 -2.77
C ALA A 78 -6.22 -19.97 -4.09
N PRO A 79 -7.18 -19.17 -4.59
CA PRO A 79 -6.91 -18.21 -5.64
C PRO A 79 -5.78 -17.24 -5.28
N GLU A 80 -5.14 -16.65 -6.31
CA GLU A 80 -4.07 -15.68 -6.13
C GLU A 80 -4.53 -14.49 -5.28
N GLY A 81 -3.79 -14.20 -4.19
CA GLY A 81 -4.09 -13.11 -3.26
C GLY A 81 -5.07 -13.46 -2.15
N TYR A 82 -5.57 -14.70 -2.04
CA TYR A 82 -6.48 -15.15 -0.99
C TYR A 82 -5.85 -16.13 0.00
N ASN A 83 -6.32 -16.11 1.24
CA ASN A 83 -5.92 -17.09 2.26
C ASN A 83 -6.65 -18.43 2.01
N LEU A 84 -5.91 -19.54 2.03
CA LEU A 84 -6.49 -20.89 1.93
C LEU A 84 -7.48 -21.17 3.06
N ASP A 85 -8.72 -21.48 2.70
CA ASP A 85 -9.71 -21.99 3.64
C ASP A 85 -9.46 -23.49 3.92
N LYS A 86 -9.18 -23.81 5.18
CA LYS A 86 -8.90 -25.18 5.63
C LYS A 86 -10.18 -25.94 6.00
N THR A 87 -11.34 -25.29 5.93
CA THR A 87 -12.62 -25.89 6.30
C THR A 87 -13.00 -27.00 5.33
N ILE A 88 -13.45 -28.13 5.87
CA ILE A 88 -14.04 -29.21 5.10
C ILE A 88 -15.56 -29.09 5.21
N TYR A 89 -16.22 -28.91 4.07
CA TYR A 89 -17.66 -28.69 4.02
C TYR A 89 -18.42 -29.96 3.64
N PRO A 90 -19.26 -30.52 4.53
CA PRO A 90 -20.14 -31.62 4.14
C PRO A 90 -21.22 -31.13 3.18
N ALA A 91 -21.51 -31.94 2.17
CA ALA A 91 -22.63 -31.78 1.25
C ALA A 91 -23.44 -33.08 1.25
N VAL A 92 -24.67 -33.00 1.77
CA VAL A 92 -25.60 -34.13 1.82
C VAL A 92 -26.50 -34.05 0.60
N VAL A 93 -26.36 -35.02 -0.31
CA VAL A 93 -27.22 -35.16 -1.47
C VAL A 93 -28.26 -36.21 -1.18
N THR A 94 -29.54 -35.87 -1.34
CA THR A 94 -30.66 -36.79 -1.08
C THR A 94 -31.63 -36.75 -2.25
N GLN A 95 -32.06 -37.93 -2.70
CA GLN A 95 -33.12 -38.07 -3.68
C GLN A 95 -34.46 -37.66 -3.05
N THR A 96 -35.13 -36.67 -3.64
CA THR A 96 -36.42 -36.16 -3.16
C THR A 96 -37.62 -36.65 -3.98
N ASP A 97 -37.37 -37.16 -5.18
CA ASP A 97 -38.38 -37.63 -6.11
C ASP A 97 -37.84 -38.73 -7.04
N ASN A 98 -38.73 -39.36 -7.81
CA ASN A 98 -38.40 -40.48 -8.71
C ASN A 98 -38.16 -40.05 -10.17
N THR A 99 -38.09 -38.75 -10.43
CA THR A 99 -38.01 -38.16 -11.79
C THR A 99 -36.68 -37.45 -12.06
N THR A 100 -36.02 -36.94 -11.02
CA THR A 100 -34.77 -36.20 -11.11
C THR A 100 -33.62 -37.17 -11.37
N GLU A 101 -33.01 -37.09 -12.56
CA GLU A 101 -31.87 -37.95 -12.95
C GLU A 101 -30.54 -37.44 -12.39
N VAL A 102 -30.39 -36.12 -12.23
CA VAL A 102 -29.18 -35.49 -11.69
C VAL A 102 -29.55 -34.46 -10.62
N ILE A 103 -29.25 -34.79 -9.37
CA ILE A 103 -29.43 -33.88 -8.24
C ILE A 103 -28.25 -32.91 -8.23
N THR A 104 -28.51 -31.62 -8.43
CA THR A 104 -27.46 -30.59 -8.37
C THR A 104 -27.52 -29.87 -7.03
N GLN A 105 -26.40 -29.82 -6.32
CA GLN A 105 -26.23 -28.92 -5.17
C GLN A 105 -25.23 -27.82 -5.51
N ASN A 106 -25.57 -26.61 -5.10
CA ASN A 106 -24.74 -25.43 -5.27
C ASN A 106 -24.48 -24.77 -3.93
N LYS A 107 -23.26 -24.28 -3.72
CA LYS A 107 -22.89 -23.53 -2.52
C LYS A 107 -21.89 -22.42 -2.85
N THR A 108 -22.01 -21.29 -2.17
CA THR A 108 -20.98 -20.24 -2.19
C THR A 108 -19.93 -20.49 -1.11
N TYR A 109 -18.66 -20.35 -1.47
CA TYR A 109 -17.50 -20.48 -0.61
C TYR A 109 -16.73 -19.15 -0.60
N THR A 110 -16.32 -18.69 0.57
CA THR A 110 -15.75 -17.34 0.76
C THR A 110 -14.38 -17.41 1.40
N ASP A 111 -13.43 -16.62 0.88
CA ASP A 111 -12.12 -16.44 1.52
C ASP A 111 -11.88 -14.97 1.85
N ASN A 112 -10.98 -14.76 2.79
CA ASN A 112 -10.44 -13.45 3.09
C ASN A 112 -9.23 -13.17 2.19
N VAL A 113 -9.24 -12.04 1.49
CA VAL A 113 -8.07 -11.53 0.78
C VAL A 113 -6.89 -11.37 1.75
N MET A 114 -5.68 -11.64 1.29
CA MET A 114 -4.48 -11.35 2.09
C MET A 114 -4.36 -9.85 2.31
N LYS A 115 -4.09 -9.44 3.55
CA LYS A 115 -3.92 -8.03 3.92
C LYS A 115 -2.62 -7.81 4.68
N GLY A 116 -1.99 -6.67 4.41
CA GLY A 116 -0.82 -6.19 5.11
C GLY A 116 -0.99 -4.74 5.59
N SER A 117 0.12 -4.16 6.02
CA SER A 117 0.18 -2.79 6.51
C SER A 117 1.58 -2.22 6.34
N PHE A 118 1.68 -0.90 6.47
CA PHE A 118 2.97 -0.25 6.64
C PHE A 118 2.82 1.00 7.49
N ASP A 119 3.92 1.39 8.11
CA ASP A 119 4.05 2.68 8.73
C ASP A 119 5.37 3.36 8.36
N PHE A 120 5.45 4.64 8.70
CA PHE A 120 6.63 5.44 8.42
C PHE A 120 6.79 6.58 9.41
N ILE A 121 8.03 6.99 9.63
CA ILE A 121 8.37 8.25 10.28
C ILE A 121 8.97 9.20 9.26
N LYS A 122 8.46 10.43 9.27
CA LYS A 122 8.84 11.53 8.38
C LYS A 122 9.61 12.59 9.14
N PHE A 123 10.78 12.95 8.63
CA PHE A 123 11.59 14.03 9.20
C PHE A 123 12.32 14.85 8.14
N ALA A 124 12.83 15.98 8.59
CA ALA A 124 13.72 16.84 7.83
C ALA A 124 15.17 16.37 7.90
N ASN A 125 15.93 16.59 6.83
CA ASN A 125 17.39 16.44 6.85
C ASN A 125 18.07 17.47 7.77
N LYS A 126 17.50 18.68 7.89
CA LYS A 126 17.88 19.73 8.84
C LYS A 126 16.70 20.67 9.13
N PRO A 127 16.61 21.28 10.32
CA PRO A 127 15.63 22.33 10.61
C PRO A 127 15.78 23.56 9.71
N LEU A 128 14.69 24.35 9.56
CA LEU A 128 14.72 25.60 8.80
C LEU A 128 15.17 26.78 9.65
N LEU A 129 14.87 26.75 10.95
CA LEU A 129 15.12 27.82 11.91
C LEU A 129 15.90 27.29 13.12
N GLN A 130 16.71 28.17 13.73
CA GLN A 130 17.43 27.85 14.96
C GLN A 130 16.47 27.45 16.09
N SER A 131 15.34 28.15 16.22
CA SER A 131 14.29 27.86 17.21
C SER A 131 13.77 26.42 17.12
N GLN A 132 13.69 25.85 15.91
CA GLN A 132 13.32 24.45 15.71
C GLN A 132 14.43 23.51 16.15
N MET A 133 15.69 23.83 15.84
CA MET A 133 16.85 23.04 16.26
C MET A 133 16.99 23.00 17.79
N ASP A 134 16.70 24.10 18.47
CA ASP A 134 16.77 24.20 19.95
C ASP A 134 15.76 23.28 20.66
N THR A 135 14.69 22.85 19.97
CA THR A 135 13.73 21.88 20.51
C THR A 135 14.19 20.43 20.40
N LEU A 136 15.25 20.16 19.63
CA LEU A 136 15.72 18.82 19.35
C LEU A 136 16.77 18.38 20.37
N LYS A 137 16.65 17.13 20.82
CA LYS A 137 17.71 16.47 21.56
C LYS A 137 18.85 16.07 20.63
N ASP A 138 20.03 15.84 21.19
CA ASP A 138 21.18 15.39 20.39
C ASP A 138 20.86 14.11 19.59
N GLY A 139 21.21 14.12 18.32
CA GLY A 139 20.88 13.06 17.35
C GLY A 139 19.40 12.99 16.90
N GLN A 140 18.50 13.82 17.43
CA GLN A 140 17.10 13.85 17.02
C GLN A 140 16.92 14.66 15.74
N LYS A 141 16.14 14.14 14.79
CA LYS A 141 15.72 14.88 13.60
C LYS A 141 14.37 15.54 13.81
N LEU A 142 14.16 16.68 13.14
CA LEU A 142 12.90 17.42 13.21
C LEU A 142 11.78 16.60 12.53
N PRO A 143 10.75 16.15 13.27
CA PRO A 143 9.61 15.48 12.66
C PRO A 143 8.85 16.45 11.76
N LEU A 144 8.40 15.95 10.61
CA LEU A 144 7.65 16.72 9.64
C LEU A 144 6.17 16.42 9.79
N VAL A 145 5.48 17.31 10.51
CA VAL A 145 4.06 17.24 10.84
C VAL A 145 3.21 17.70 9.66
N GLY A 146 2.11 16.99 9.39
CA GLY A 146 1.14 17.37 8.37
C GLY A 146 1.58 17.14 6.92
N ALA A 147 2.69 16.43 6.69
CA ALA A 147 3.06 15.95 5.37
C ALA A 147 1.98 14.99 4.85
N GLU A 148 1.48 15.21 3.64
CA GLU A 148 0.39 14.41 3.07
C GLU A 148 0.92 13.45 2.02
N PHE A 149 0.58 12.17 2.18
CA PHE A 149 0.90 11.11 1.25
C PHE A 149 -0.37 10.51 0.68
N THR A 150 -0.40 10.33 -0.64
CA THR A 150 -1.45 9.64 -1.35
C THR A 150 -0.97 8.25 -1.74
N LEU A 151 -1.69 7.22 -1.32
CA LEU A 151 -1.47 5.83 -1.74
C LEU A 151 -2.41 5.51 -2.90
N THR A 152 -1.85 5.09 -4.03
CA THR A 152 -2.59 4.69 -5.22
C THR A 152 -2.36 3.23 -5.54
N HIS A 153 -3.38 2.56 -6.06
CA HIS A 153 -3.24 1.23 -6.63
C HIS A 153 -2.45 1.33 -7.94
N LYS A 154 -1.35 0.58 -8.05
CA LYS A 154 -0.36 0.80 -9.11
C LYS A 154 -0.92 0.51 -10.49
N ALA A 155 -1.70 -0.56 -10.64
CA ALA A 155 -2.23 -0.96 -11.95
C ALA A 155 -3.34 -0.04 -12.46
N THR A 156 -4.16 0.52 -11.56
CA THR A 156 -5.36 1.29 -11.94
C THR A 156 -5.23 2.80 -11.72
N GLY A 157 -4.22 3.25 -10.98
CA GLY A 157 -4.07 4.64 -10.53
C GLY A 157 -5.14 5.09 -9.53
N LYS A 158 -6.04 4.20 -9.10
CA LYS A 158 -7.12 4.55 -8.16
C LYS A 158 -6.54 4.92 -6.80
N ILE A 159 -6.98 6.03 -6.24
CA ILE A 159 -6.64 6.41 -4.86
C ILE A 159 -7.22 5.38 -3.91
N VAL A 160 -6.36 4.81 -3.07
CA VAL A 160 -6.72 3.88 -2.00
C VAL A 160 -6.98 4.66 -0.72
N THR A 161 -6.04 5.54 -0.35
CA THR A 161 -6.16 6.39 0.83
C THR A 161 -5.21 7.59 0.75
N VAL A 162 -5.45 8.59 1.60
CA VAL A 162 -4.54 9.71 1.87
C VAL A 162 -4.21 9.68 3.36
N VAL A 163 -2.93 9.73 3.69
CA VAL A 163 -2.42 9.72 5.06
C VAL A 163 -1.66 11.02 5.33
N LYS A 164 -1.88 11.62 6.50
CA LYS A 164 -1.13 12.78 6.96
C LYS A 164 -0.27 12.38 8.15
N THR A 165 0.95 12.91 8.21
CA THR A 165 1.82 12.67 9.36
C THR A 165 1.34 13.42 10.59
N ASP A 166 1.42 12.78 11.75
CA ASP A 166 1.05 13.36 13.04
C ASP A 166 2.15 14.27 13.62
N ILE A 167 1.98 14.70 14.87
CA ILE A 167 2.93 15.57 15.59
C ILE A 167 4.32 14.95 15.78
N GLN A 168 4.45 13.63 15.66
CA GLN A 168 5.72 12.90 15.72
C GLN A 168 6.27 12.61 14.32
N GLY A 169 5.63 13.11 13.26
CA GLY A 169 5.95 12.77 11.88
C GLY A 169 5.52 11.36 11.49
N TYR A 170 4.69 10.68 12.28
CA TYR A 170 4.30 9.29 12.05
C TYR A 170 3.08 9.20 11.13
N GLY A 171 3.12 8.26 10.19
CA GLY A 171 2.01 7.90 9.31
C GLY A 171 1.84 6.39 9.22
N LYS A 172 0.60 5.92 9.05
CA LYS A 172 0.26 4.50 9.02
C LYS A 172 -0.86 4.18 8.05
N VAL A 173 -0.75 3.04 7.37
CA VAL A 173 -1.83 2.43 6.58
C VAL A 173 -2.01 0.98 7.03
N ASN A 174 -3.25 0.61 7.38
CA ASN A 174 -3.63 -0.74 7.79
C ASN A 174 -4.54 -1.40 6.75
N ASN A 175 -4.67 -2.72 6.84
CA ASN A 175 -5.63 -3.51 6.06
C ASN A 175 -5.51 -3.30 4.55
N LEU A 176 -4.29 -3.09 4.07
CA LEU A 176 -4.01 -2.93 2.64
C LEU A 176 -4.08 -4.31 1.98
N ALA A 177 -4.99 -4.47 1.02
CA ALA A 177 -5.18 -5.72 0.30
C ALA A 177 -3.92 -6.16 -0.46
N TYR A 178 -3.89 -7.43 -0.85
CA TYR A 178 -2.87 -7.99 -1.74
C TYR A 178 -2.74 -7.16 -3.01
N GLY A 179 -1.51 -6.83 -3.39
CA GLY A 179 -1.22 -6.12 -4.64
C GLY A 179 -0.11 -5.07 -4.54
N LYS A 180 0.05 -4.34 -5.63
CA LYS A 180 1.07 -3.30 -5.81
C LYS A 180 0.47 -1.90 -5.70
N TYR A 181 1.17 -1.04 -4.97
CA TYR A 181 0.76 0.31 -4.69
C TYR A 181 1.91 1.28 -4.88
N THR A 182 1.60 2.55 -5.14
CA THR A 182 2.58 3.65 -5.17
C THR A 182 2.20 4.68 -4.12
N LEU A 183 3.13 4.96 -3.22
CA LEU A 183 3.03 6.02 -2.23
C LEU A 183 3.72 7.29 -2.74
N THR A 184 2.96 8.37 -2.82
CA THR A 184 3.44 9.68 -3.31
C THR A 184 3.26 10.73 -2.23
N GLU A 185 4.32 11.46 -1.91
CA GLU A 185 4.20 12.68 -1.10
C GLU A 185 3.55 13.78 -1.94
N THR A 186 2.27 14.02 -1.68
CA THR A 186 1.46 14.97 -2.45
C THR A 186 1.50 16.38 -1.89
N ASN A 187 1.88 16.52 -0.62
CA ASN A 187 2.04 17.82 0.03
C ASN A 187 3.16 17.74 1.06
N ALA A 188 4.35 18.19 0.66
CA ALA A 188 5.49 18.32 1.57
C ALA A 188 5.33 19.58 2.42
N PRO A 189 5.74 19.56 3.71
CA PRO A 189 5.74 20.75 4.53
C PRO A 189 6.58 21.89 3.94
N TRP A 190 6.21 23.12 4.26
CA TRP A 190 6.88 24.32 3.72
C TRP A 190 8.38 24.29 3.95
N GLY A 191 9.15 24.68 2.92
CA GLY A 191 10.61 24.73 2.96
C GLY A 191 11.30 23.38 2.68
N TYR A 192 10.54 22.32 2.45
CA TYR A 192 11.06 20.97 2.17
C TYR A 192 10.66 20.48 0.78
N LYS A 193 11.57 19.73 0.15
CA LYS A 193 11.36 19.10 -1.15
C LYS A 193 10.75 17.72 -0.94
N PRO A 194 9.62 17.39 -1.59
CA PRO A 194 9.01 16.06 -1.49
C PRO A 194 9.96 14.98 -1.99
N ILE A 195 9.87 13.79 -1.41
CA ILE A 195 10.57 12.61 -1.92
C ILE A 195 9.99 12.14 -3.26
N ALA A 196 10.80 11.39 -4.01
CA ALA A 196 10.30 10.66 -5.17
C ALA A 196 9.29 9.58 -4.72
N PRO A 197 8.20 9.35 -5.48
CA PRO A 197 7.27 8.26 -5.20
C PRO A 197 7.99 6.91 -5.17
N PHE A 198 7.50 5.99 -4.33
CA PHE A 198 8.03 4.63 -4.25
C PHE A 198 6.90 3.60 -4.12
N ASP A 199 7.23 2.36 -4.46
CA ASP A 199 6.26 1.28 -4.50
C ASP A 199 6.22 0.49 -3.19
N ILE A 200 5.04 -0.03 -2.89
CA ILE A 200 4.77 -0.94 -1.77
C ILE A 200 4.04 -2.15 -2.35
N GLU A 201 4.46 -3.35 -1.97
CA GLU A 201 3.86 -4.59 -2.45
C GLU A 201 3.44 -5.47 -1.28
N ILE A 202 2.14 -5.79 -1.21
CA ILE A 202 1.59 -6.75 -0.26
C ILE A 202 1.48 -8.10 -0.97
N THR A 203 2.26 -9.07 -0.49
CA THR A 203 2.37 -10.42 -1.05
C THR A 203 1.89 -11.52 -0.11
N ALA A 204 1.71 -11.22 1.18
CA ALA A 204 1.35 -12.19 2.19
C ALA A 204 0.47 -11.59 3.30
N GLN A 205 -0.33 -12.45 3.94
CA GLN A 205 -1.16 -12.08 5.09
C GLN A 205 -0.29 -11.61 6.27
N GLY A 206 -0.63 -10.46 6.84
CA GLY A 206 0.05 -9.87 7.99
C GLY A 206 1.41 -9.23 7.67
N GLN A 207 1.77 -9.10 6.39
CA GLN A 207 3.01 -8.43 5.99
C GLN A 207 3.04 -6.98 6.48
N HIS A 208 4.13 -6.60 7.15
CA HIS A 208 4.31 -5.26 7.70
C HIS A 208 5.65 -4.65 7.27
N PHE A 209 5.63 -3.39 6.85
CA PHE A 209 6.82 -2.61 6.54
C PHE A 209 6.93 -1.38 7.45
N ASN A 210 8.17 -0.99 7.76
CA ASN A 210 8.47 0.26 8.47
C ASN A 210 9.41 1.07 7.58
N TYR A 211 9.05 2.33 7.29
CA TYR A 211 9.88 3.23 6.49
C TYR A 211 10.40 4.41 7.30
N ILE A 212 11.55 4.91 6.88
CA ILE A 212 12.11 6.16 7.35
C ILE A 212 12.22 7.09 6.13
N ILE A 213 11.52 8.21 6.18
CA ILE A 213 11.40 9.13 5.04
C ILE A 213 11.98 10.50 5.42
N GLU A 214 13.00 10.92 4.68
CA GLU A 214 13.69 12.19 4.88
C GLU A 214 13.39 13.17 3.73
N ASP A 215 12.93 14.38 4.04
CA ASP A 215 12.96 15.48 3.05
C ASP A 215 14.21 16.31 3.18
N LYS A 216 14.61 16.85 2.03
CA LYS A 216 15.68 17.85 1.97
C LYS A 216 15.09 19.25 1.99
N VAL A 217 15.69 20.14 2.76
CA VAL A 217 15.42 21.58 2.69
C VAL A 217 15.59 22.08 1.25
N ILE A 218 14.68 22.95 0.82
CA ILE A 218 14.79 23.70 -0.43
C ILE A 218 15.84 24.79 -0.22
N GLU A 219 16.93 24.73 -0.98
CA GLU A 219 18.00 25.72 -0.93
C GLU A 219 18.00 26.59 -2.18
N ALA A 220 18.25 27.89 -1.99
CA ALA A 220 18.39 28.87 -3.06
C ALA A 220 19.65 29.70 -2.86
N LYS A 221 20.26 30.11 -3.97
CA LYS A 221 21.40 31.03 -3.96
C LYS A 221 20.88 32.46 -4.09
N VAL A 222 21.33 33.33 -3.19
CA VAL A 222 21.02 34.76 -3.24
C VAL A 222 22.21 35.49 -3.85
N LYS A 223 21.93 36.41 -4.80
CA LYS A 223 22.90 37.38 -5.30
C LYS A 223 22.36 38.77 -4.98
N ILE A 224 23.16 39.56 -4.27
CA ILE A 224 22.84 40.96 -3.97
C ILE A 224 23.55 41.81 -5.01
N VAL A 225 22.85 42.78 -5.60
CA VAL A 225 23.48 43.76 -6.50
C VAL A 225 23.01 45.13 -6.05
N LYS A 226 23.96 46.00 -5.70
CA LYS A 226 23.62 47.36 -5.31
C LYS A 226 23.37 48.18 -6.56
N LEU A 227 22.15 48.68 -6.73
CA LEU A 227 21.81 49.63 -7.79
C LEU A 227 21.70 51.06 -7.24
N ASP A 228 22.01 52.02 -8.11
CA ASP A 228 21.76 53.44 -7.90
C ASP A 228 20.26 53.73 -8.12
N ALA A 229 19.65 54.46 -7.19
CA ALA A 229 18.21 54.66 -7.17
C ALA A 229 17.70 55.54 -8.33
N THR A 230 18.54 56.42 -8.88
CA THR A 230 18.16 57.37 -9.93
C THR A 230 18.40 56.77 -11.32
N THR A 231 19.53 56.10 -11.51
CA THR A 231 20.00 55.62 -12.81
C THR A 231 19.70 54.15 -13.07
N GLY A 232 19.41 53.36 -12.03
CA GLY A 232 19.22 51.92 -12.12
C GLY A 232 20.51 51.13 -12.45
N LYS A 233 21.67 51.80 -12.51
CA LYS A 233 22.96 51.16 -12.79
C LYS A 233 23.55 50.56 -11.52
N THR A 234 24.38 49.52 -11.68
CA THR A 234 25.15 48.95 -10.57
C THR A 234 26.09 49.99 -9.97
N VAL A 235 26.20 49.97 -8.64
CA VAL A 235 27.12 50.80 -7.87
C VAL A 235 28.39 50.00 -7.63
N PRO A 236 29.51 50.26 -8.34
CA PRO A 236 30.76 49.54 -8.18
C PRO A 236 31.48 49.99 -6.91
N LEU A 237 30.98 49.55 -5.76
CA LEU A 237 31.52 49.88 -4.45
C LEU A 237 31.84 48.57 -3.72
N ALA A 238 33.14 48.28 -3.60
CA ALA A 238 33.63 47.14 -2.82
C ALA A 238 33.48 47.40 -1.31
N GLY A 239 33.30 46.33 -0.55
CA GLY A 239 33.31 46.38 0.92
C GLY A 239 32.00 46.85 1.55
N THR A 240 30.90 46.90 0.79
CA THR A 240 29.57 47.07 1.41
C THR A 240 29.18 45.75 2.06
N GLU A 241 28.92 45.78 3.36
CA GLU A 241 28.55 44.60 4.14
C GLU A 241 27.03 44.40 4.16
N TYR A 242 26.62 43.14 3.99
CA TYR A 242 25.24 42.68 4.05
C TYR A 242 25.12 41.53 5.02
N GLN A 243 24.08 41.57 5.85
CA GLN A 243 23.63 40.43 6.65
C GLN A 243 22.28 39.97 6.12
N ILE A 244 22.09 38.65 6.05
CA ILE A 244 20.81 38.04 5.72
C ILE A 244 20.15 37.67 7.04
N LEU A 245 18.90 38.12 7.22
CA LEU A 245 18.10 37.78 8.39
C LEU A 245 17.04 36.73 8.01
N ASP A 246 16.79 35.77 8.89
CA ASP A 246 15.69 34.84 8.76
C ASP A 246 14.33 35.51 9.09
N SER A 247 13.24 34.75 9.04
CA SER A 247 11.90 35.25 9.36
C SER A 247 11.72 35.66 10.82
N GLU A 248 12.57 35.17 11.72
CA GLU A 248 12.62 35.51 13.14
C GLU A 248 13.57 36.69 13.42
N LYS A 249 14.19 37.24 12.37
CA LYS A 249 15.20 38.31 12.40
C LYS A 249 16.54 37.89 13.01
N ASN A 250 16.83 36.60 13.09
CA ASN A 250 18.17 36.12 13.44
C ASN A 250 19.08 36.17 12.22
N VAL A 251 20.38 36.38 12.45
CA VAL A 251 21.37 36.40 11.37
C VAL A 251 21.58 34.98 10.84
N VAL A 252 21.43 34.81 9.52
CA VAL A 252 21.69 33.55 8.82
C VAL A 252 23.19 33.33 8.69
N LYS A 253 23.68 32.19 9.20
CA LYS A 253 25.07 31.76 9.10
C LYS A 253 25.25 30.75 7.98
N PHE A 254 26.30 30.95 7.19
CA PHE A 254 26.75 30.04 6.15
C PHE A 254 28.04 29.38 6.60
N HIS A 255 27.97 28.08 6.88
CA HIS A 255 29.15 27.29 7.20
C HIS A 255 29.91 26.95 5.90
N VAL A 256 31.21 27.25 5.89
CA VAL A 256 32.10 27.01 4.76
C VAL A 256 33.28 26.19 5.27
N ASN A 257 33.58 25.07 4.63
CA ASN A 257 34.62 24.13 5.10
C ASN A 257 35.92 24.27 4.29
N TYR A 258 35.93 25.16 3.30
CA TYR A 258 37.08 25.41 2.44
C TYR A 258 37.29 26.93 2.28
N PRO A 259 38.52 27.43 2.45
CA PRO A 259 39.77 26.70 2.73
C PRO A 259 39.93 26.22 4.19
N ALA A 260 39.06 26.65 5.10
CA ALA A 260 39.00 26.22 6.49
C ALA A 260 37.54 26.28 6.98
N ASP A 261 37.22 25.52 8.04
CA ASP A 261 35.91 25.58 8.69
C ASP A 261 35.67 26.95 9.33
N GLN A 262 34.69 27.68 8.81
CA GLN A 262 34.27 28.97 9.35
C GLN A 262 32.78 29.21 9.09
N ASP A 263 32.13 29.93 10.01
CA ASP A 263 30.80 30.47 9.79
C ASP A 263 30.91 31.89 9.24
N MET A 264 30.25 32.14 8.12
CA MET A 264 30.10 33.47 7.53
C MET A 264 28.68 33.97 7.75
N ASP A 265 28.54 35.15 8.32
CA ASP A 265 27.25 35.79 8.57
C ASP A 265 27.12 37.17 7.90
N THR A 266 28.22 37.65 7.33
CA THR A 266 28.37 38.96 6.71
C THR A 266 29.01 38.78 5.34
N PHE A 267 28.37 39.36 4.33
CA PHE A 267 28.77 39.24 2.92
C PHE A 267 29.19 40.62 2.41
N THR A 268 30.37 40.70 1.82
CA THR A 268 30.92 41.96 1.30
C THR A 268 30.81 42.03 -0.22
N SER A 269 30.33 43.15 -0.75
CA SER A 269 30.33 43.41 -2.19
C SER A 269 31.74 43.44 -2.78
N THR A 270 31.88 42.96 -4.00
CA THR A 270 33.11 43.04 -4.77
C THR A 270 33.22 44.39 -5.51
N ALA A 271 34.35 44.62 -6.21
CA ALA A 271 34.61 45.87 -6.91
C ALA A 271 33.60 46.19 -8.04
N ASP A 272 32.89 45.19 -8.55
CA ASP A 272 31.84 45.40 -9.55
C ASP A 272 30.46 45.71 -8.94
N GLY A 273 30.35 45.77 -7.61
CA GLY A 273 29.10 46.08 -6.90
C GLY A 273 28.16 44.89 -6.70
N THR A 274 28.64 43.67 -6.91
CA THR A 274 27.93 42.40 -6.67
C THR A 274 28.40 41.66 -5.43
#